data_AF-A0A8C2EWQ1-F1
#
_entry.id   AF-A0A8C2EWQ1-F1
#
_cell.length_a   1.000
_cell.length_b   1.000
_cell.length_c   1.000
_cell.angle_alpha   90.00
_cell.angle_beta   90.00
_cell.angle_gamma   90.00
#
_symmetry.space_group_name_H-M   'P 1'
#
loop_
_entity.id
_entity.type
_entity.pdbx_description
1 polymer ?
#
loop_
_entity_poly.entity_id
_entity_poly.type
_entity_poly.pdbx_seq_one_letter_code
_entity_poly.pdbx_strand_id
1 'polypeptide(L)'
;MATSASAQLSKVVKRQYMELPQGDNVQAMYIWIDGTGEGLRCKTRTLDSEPKSIEDLPEWNFDGSSTYQSEGSNSDMYLIPSAMFRDPFRKDPNKLVLCEVVKYNRKPAETNHRHKCKKIMEMVDHQSPWFGMEQEYTILGTDGHPFGWPSNGCLVHNMRITEPASMLVGSSKLAPVKASTWEITCGCGKIVG
;
A
#
# COMPACT_ATOMS: atom_id res chain seq x y z
N MET A 1 -7.07 24.37 -0.56
CA MET A 1 -6.52 23.10 -1.06
C MET A 1 -7.65 22.17 -1.38
N ALA A 2 -7.61 21.50 -2.53
CA ALA A 2 -8.63 20.54 -2.92
C ALA A 2 -8.48 19.25 -2.08
N THR A 3 -9.36 19.09 -1.09
CA THR A 3 -9.45 17.89 -0.24
C THR A 3 -10.71 17.12 -0.56
N SER A 4 -10.70 15.80 -0.37
CA SER A 4 -11.90 14.98 -0.59
C SER A 4 -13.04 15.37 0.35
N ALA A 5 -14.29 15.22 -0.13
CA ALA A 5 -15.47 15.45 0.70
C ALA A 5 -15.45 14.57 1.98
N SER A 6 -14.99 13.32 1.85
CA SER A 6 -14.84 12.41 2.98
C SER A 6 -13.83 12.89 4.03
N ALA A 7 -12.82 13.69 3.66
CA ALA A 7 -11.87 14.28 4.60
C ALA A 7 -12.56 15.26 5.56
N GLN A 8 -13.61 15.94 5.10
CA GLN A 8 -14.37 16.94 5.88
C GLN A 8 -15.37 16.34 6.87
N LEU A 9 -15.67 15.03 6.76
CA LEU A 9 -16.51 14.33 7.74
C LEU A 9 -15.86 14.30 9.13
N SER A 10 -16.66 14.47 10.17
CA SER A 10 -16.19 14.48 11.57
C SER A 10 -15.43 13.20 11.94
N LYS A 11 -14.14 13.35 12.21
CA LYS A 11 -13.27 12.25 12.66
C LYS A 11 -13.49 11.88 14.13
N VAL A 12 -14.09 12.78 14.90
CA VAL A 12 -14.45 12.54 16.31
C VAL A 12 -15.54 11.48 16.38
N VAL A 13 -16.60 11.62 15.57
CA VAL A 13 -17.70 10.65 15.53
C VAL A 13 -17.18 9.26 15.14
N LYS A 14 -16.38 9.17 14.07
CA LYS A 14 -15.76 7.89 13.67
C LYS A 14 -14.98 7.25 14.83
N ARG A 15 -14.14 8.04 15.51
CA ARG A 15 -13.31 7.57 16.62
C ARG A 15 -14.14 7.00 17.77
N GLN A 16 -15.25 7.65 18.14
CA GLN A 16 -16.14 7.15 19.19
C GLN A 16 -16.65 5.74 18.88
N TYR A 17 -17.06 5.46 17.65
CA TYR A 17 -17.48 4.10 17.25
C TYR A 17 -16.32 3.10 17.20
N MET A 18 -15.12 3.54 16.80
CA MET A 18 -13.94 2.68 16.73
C MET A 18 -13.34 2.35 18.11
N GLU A 19 -13.74 3.07 19.16
CA GLU A 19 -13.32 2.84 20.55
C GLU A 19 -14.28 1.90 21.31
N LEU A 20 -15.41 1.52 20.71
CA LEU A 20 -16.31 0.54 21.29
C LEU A 20 -15.59 -0.82 21.44
N PRO A 21 -15.76 -1.53 22.57
CA PRO A 21 -15.29 -2.89 22.71
C PRO A 21 -15.90 -3.78 21.62
N GLN A 22 -15.07 -4.39 20.76
CA GLN A 22 -15.58 -5.14 19.60
C GLN A 22 -16.12 -6.55 19.93
N GLY A 23 -15.84 -7.05 21.14
CA GLY A 23 -16.11 -8.43 21.53
C GLY A 23 -15.09 -9.43 20.98
N ASP A 24 -15.50 -10.69 20.84
CA ASP A 24 -14.60 -11.80 20.48
C ASP A 24 -14.41 -11.98 18.96
N ASN A 25 -15.35 -11.45 18.18
CA ASN A 25 -15.30 -11.49 16.72
C ASN A 25 -14.13 -10.68 16.17
N VAL A 26 -13.56 -11.13 15.07
CA VAL A 26 -12.37 -10.52 14.44
C VAL A 26 -12.67 -10.10 13.02
N GLN A 27 -12.19 -8.93 12.62
CA GLN A 27 -12.29 -8.45 11.25
C GLN A 27 -11.02 -8.79 10.48
N ALA A 28 -11.17 -9.47 9.34
CA ALA A 28 -10.07 -9.76 8.42
C ALA A 28 -10.31 -9.03 7.08
N MET A 29 -9.46 -8.06 6.77
CA MET A 29 -9.49 -7.33 5.50
C MET A 29 -8.59 -8.05 4.49
N TYR A 30 -9.23 -8.66 3.49
CA TYR A 30 -8.54 -9.32 2.38
C TYR A 30 -8.19 -8.25 1.33
N ILE A 31 -6.95 -8.24 0.89
CA ILE A 31 -6.36 -7.26 -0.03
C ILE A 31 -5.76 -8.00 -1.23
N TRP A 32 -6.03 -7.53 -2.44
CA TRP A 32 -5.49 -8.11 -3.68
C TRP A 32 -5.26 -7.05 -4.76
N ILE A 33 -4.50 -7.42 -5.80
CA ILE A 33 -4.23 -6.60 -6.98
C ILE A 33 -5.30 -6.88 -8.04
N ASP A 34 -5.86 -5.82 -8.64
CA ASP A 34 -6.87 -5.95 -9.70
C ASP A 34 -6.27 -6.23 -11.09
N GLY A 35 -7.11 -6.17 -12.12
CA GLY A 35 -6.73 -6.47 -13.49
C GLY A 35 -5.81 -5.44 -14.14
N THR A 36 -5.63 -4.25 -13.54
CA THR A 36 -4.65 -3.27 -14.03
C THR A 36 -3.22 -3.66 -13.67
N GLY A 37 -3.03 -4.49 -12.64
CA GLY A 37 -1.71 -4.81 -12.09
C GLY A 37 -1.17 -3.77 -11.11
N GLU A 38 -1.85 -2.63 -10.96
CA GLU A 38 -1.43 -1.51 -10.10
C GLU A 38 -2.45 -1.21 -8.99
N GLY A 39 -3.74 -1.33 -9.32
CA GLY A 39 -4.84 -1.06 -8.40
C GLY A 39 -4.95 -2.10 -7.29
N LEU A 40 -5.04 -1.64 -6.04
CA LEU A 40 -5.39 -2.49 -4.89
C LEU A 40 -6.89 -2.47 -4.63
N ARG A 41 -7.45 -3.65 -4.36
CA ARG A 41 -8.84 -3.85 -3.92
C ARG A 41 -8.83 -4.50 -2.55
N CYS A 42 -9.88 -4.25 -1.77
CA CYS A 42 -10.05 -4.92 -0.49
C CYS A 42 -11.51 -5.10 -0.11
N LYS A 43 -11.77 -6.09 0.75
CA LYS A 43 -13.05 -6.27 1.44
C LYS A 43 -12.84 -7.00 2.76
N THR A 44 -13.79 -6.87 3.68
CA THR A 44 -13.66 -7.38 5.05
C THR A 44 -14.69 -8.47 5.35
N ARG A 45 -14.26 -9.56 5.98
CA ARG A 45 -15.15 -10.54 6.64
C ARG A 45 -14.96 -10.54 8.14
N THR A 46 -15.97 -11.04 8.84
CA THR A 46 -15.87 -11.43 10.24
C THR A 46 -15.38 -12.87 10.34
N LEU A 47 -14.54 -13.12 11.35
CA LEU A 47 -14.10 -14.44 11.82
C LEU A 47 -14.54 -14.59 13.28
N ASP A 48 -14.85 -15.81 13.68
CA ASP A 48 -15.36 -16.09 15.04
C ASP A 48 -14.26 -16.00 16.11
N SER A 49 -12.99 -16.05 15.70
CA SER A 49 -11.84 -15.93 16.61
C SER A 49 -10.61 -15.38 15.88
N GLU A 50 -9.60 -14.97 16.65
CA GLU A 50 -8.36 -14.44 16.11
C GLU A 50 -7.50 -15.54 15.46
N PRO A 51 -7.21 -15.46 14.14
CA PRO A 51 -6.37 -16.43 13.46
C PRO A 51 -4.92 -16.32 13.97
N LYS A 52 -4.28 -17.48 14.20
CA LYS A 52 -2.91 -17.57 14.71
C LYS A 52 -1.91 -17.77 13.58
N SER A 53 -2.33 -18.38 12.48
CA SER A 53 -1.52 -18.52 11.27
C SER A 53 -2.31 -18.24 10.00
N ILE A 54 -1.63 -18.28 8.85
CA ILE A 54 -2.24 -18.04 7.54
C ILE A 54 -3.19 -19.18 7.19
N GLU A 55 -2.90 -20.40 7.66
CA GLU A 55 -3.70 -21.61 7.43
C GLU A 55 -5.07 -21.55 8.11
N ASP A 56 -5.21 -20.74 9.17
CA ASP A 56 -6.49 -20.50 9.85
C ASP A 56 -7.43 -19.58 9.03
N LEU A 57 -6.90 -18.89 8.01
CA LEU A 57 -7.68 -17.97 7.19
C LEU A 57 -8.39 -18.72 6.06
N PRO A 58 -9.73 -18.63 5.95
CA PRO A 58 -10.45 -19.29 4.87
C PRO A 58 -10.13 -18.66 3.51
N GLU A 59 -10.13 -19.47 2.46
CA GLU A 59 -10.25 -18.98 1.09
C GLU A 59 -11.52 -18.13 0.95
N TRP A 60 -11.47 -17.18 0.03
CA TRP A 60 -12.65 -16.38 -0.30
C TRP A 60 -12.74 -16.18 -1.81
N ASN A 61 -13.77 -15.48 -2.26
CA ASN A 61 -14.00 -15.19 -3.67
C ASN A 61 -14.46 -13.75 -3.84
N PHE A 62 -14.41 -13.22 -5.06
CA PHE A 62 -14.97 -11.94 -5.44
C PHE A 62 -15.40 -11.99 -6.92
N ASP A 63 -16.20 -11.00 -7.31
CA ASP A 63 -16.60 -10.82 -8.70
C ASP A 63 -15.49 -10.11 -9.50
N GLY A 64 -14.82 -10.86 -10.36
CA GLY A 64 -13.73 -10.41 -11.21
C GLY A 64 -14.17 -9.42 -12.29
N SER A 65 -15.45 -9.39 -12.66
CA SER A 65 -15.95 -8.52 -13.74
C SER A 65 -15.85 -7.04 -13.38
N SER A 66 -16.00 -6.72 -12.09
CA SER A 66 -15.88 -5.36 -11.53
C SER A 66 -14.42 -4.93 -11.27
N THR A 67 -13.45 -5.73 -11.70
CA THR A 67 -12.02 -5.55 -11.38
C THR A 67 -11.11 -5.67 -12.60
N TYR A 68 -11.67 -5.75 -13.81
CA TYR A 68 -10.93 -5.97 -15.06
C TYR A 68 -10.22 -7.34 -15.14
N GLN A 69 -10.72 -8.37 -14.45
CA GLN A 69 -10.04 -9.67 -14.35
C GLN A 69 -10.82 -10.84 -14.98
N SER A 70 -12.11 -10.64 -15.30
CA SER A 70 -12.94 -11.66 -15.95
C SER A 70 -14.04 -11.03 -16.80
N GLU A 71 -14.44 -11.71 -17.87
CA GLU A 71 -15.59 -11.35 -18.69
C GLU A 71 -16.72 -12.38 -18.54
N GLY A 72 -17.97 -11.94 -18.72
CA GLY A 72 -19.11 -12.82 -18.99
C GLY A 72 -19.68 -13.58 -17.79
N SER A 73 -20.18 -14.80 -18.04
CA SER A 73 -21.02 -15.61 -17.13
C SER A 73 -20.27 -16.34 -16.02
N ASN A 74 -18.93 -16.33 -16.02
CA ASN A 74 -18.11 -17.01 -15.03
C ASN A 74 -17.08 -16.05 -14.43
N SER A 75 -17.60 -15.09 -13.65
CA SER A 75 -16.82 -13.98 -13.11
C SER A 75 -16.21 -14.25 -11.74
N ASP A 76 -16.53 -15.38 -11.10
CA ASP A 76 -15.98 -15.72 -9.80
C ASP A 76 -14.47 -15.95 -9.87
N MET A 77 -13.74 -15.22 -9.03
CA MET A 77 -12.32 -15.38 -8.77
C MET A 77 -12.08 -15.65 -7.31
N TYR A 78 -11.04 -16.41 -6.99
CA TYR A 78 -10.73 -16.81 -5.63
C TYR A 78 -9.51 -16.06 -5.08
N LEU A 79 -9.57 -15.80 -3.77
CA LEU A 79 -8.54 -15.19 -2.96
C LEU A 79 -7.91 -16.27 -2.09
N ILE A 80 -6.61 -16.47 -2.29
CA ILE A 80 -5.81 -17.41 -1.50
C ILE A 80 -4.95 -16.59 -0.53
N PRO A 81 -5.18 -16.67 0.80
CA PRO A 81 -4.36 -15.98 1.80
C PRO A 81 -2.88 -16.31 1.62
N SER A 82 -2.05 -15.26 1.65
CA SER A 82 -0.62 -15.39 1.36
C SER A 82 0.28 -14.74 2.40
N ALA A 83 -0.16 -13.64 3.02
CA ALA A 83 0.56 -13.01 4.11
C ALA A 83 -0.47 -12.34 5.03
N MET A 84 -0.21 -12.36 6.33
CA MET A 84 -1.09 -11.81 7.35
C MET A 84 -0.33 -10.77 8.19
N PHE A 85 -0.98 -9.64 8.45
CA PHE A 85 -0.46 -8.55 9.26
C PHE A 85 -1.52 -8.06 10.25
N ARG A 86 -1.10 -7.40 11.32
CA ARG A 86 -2.01 -6.69 12.24
C ARG A 86 -2.63 -5.50 11.50
N ASP A 87 -3.91 -5.25 11.71
CA ASP A 87 -4.62 -4.11 11.09
C ASP A 87 -4.38 -2.82 11.89
N PRO A 88 -3.63 -1.83 11.37
CA PRO A 88 -3.38 -0.58 12.10
C PRO A 88 -4.60 0.36 12.11
N PHE A 89 -5.60 0.14 11.26
CA PHE A 89 -6.80 0.96 11.17
C PHE A 89 -7.87 0.51 12.16
N ARG A 90 -7.96 -0.80 12.42
CA ARG A 90 -8.92 -1.42 13.34
C ARG A 90 -8.30 -1.94 14.63
N LYS A 91 -6.96 -1.97 14.73
CA LYS A 91 -6.17 -2.50 15.85
C LYS A 91 -6.37 -4.00 16.05
N ASP A 92 -5.63 -4.58 16.99
CA ASP A 92 -5.83 -5.97 17.38
C ASP A 92 -7.23 -6.18 17.97
N PRO A 93 -7.83 -7.36 17.76
CA PRO A 93 -7.29 -8.58 17.13
C PRO A 93 -7.36 -8.61 15.59
N ASN A 94 -7.75 -7.51 14.93
CA ASN A 94 -8.07 -7.48 13.50
C ASN A 94 -6.84 -7.61 12.59
N LYS A 95 -7.05 -8.15 11.38
CA LYS A 95 -5.99 -8.54 10.44
C LYS A 95 -6.13 -7.93 9.06
N LEU A 96 -5.00 -7.60 8.45
CA LEU A 96 -4.85 -7.42 7.00
C LEU A 96 -4.33 -8.71 6.39
N VAL A 97 -4.91 -9.15 5.28
CA VAL A 97 -4.58 -10.41 4.60
C VAL A 97 -4.29 -10.12 3.13
N LEU A 98 -3.02 -10.17 2.75
CA LEU A 98 -2.62 -10.10 1.34
C LEU A 98 -2.90 -11.44 0.67
N CYS A 99 -3.56 -11.40 -0.48
CA CYS A 99 -4.03 -12.59 -1.19
C CYS A 99 -3.41 -12.72 -2.58
N GLU A 100 -3.18 -13.96 -3.00
CA GLU A 100 -3.07 -14.31 -4.41
C GLU A 100 -4.46 -14.43 -5.04
N VAL A 101 -4.56 -14.07 -6.32
CA VAL A 101 -5.79 -14.21 -7.10
C VAL A 101 -5.67 -15.41 -8.04
N VAL A 102 -6.67 -16.28 -8.00
CA VAL A 102 -6.81 -17.41 -8.94
C VAL A 102 -8.20 -17.41 -9.57
N LYS A 103 -8.27 -17.88 -10.81
CA LYS A 103 -9.51 -17.95 -11.60
C LYS A 103 -10.40 -19.11 -11.16
N TYR A 104 -11.62 -19.16 -11.71
CA TYR A 104 -12.56 -20.27 -11.54
C TYR A 104 -11.94 -21.67 -11.77
N ASN A 105 -11.01 -21.77 -12.72
CA ASN A 105 -10.30 -23.01 -13.08
C ASN A 105 -9.05 -23.27 -12.24
N ARG A 106 -8.87 -22.55 -11.12
CA ARG A 106 -7.74 -22.60 -10.20
C ARG A 106 -6.37 -22.25 -10.81
N LYS A 107 -6.35 -21.66 -12.02
CA LYS A 107 -5.13 -21.08 -12.59
C LYS A 107 -4.89 -19.67 -12.02
N PRO A 108 -3.63 -19.22 -11.88
CA PRO A 108 -3.33 -17.84 -11.48
C PRO A 108 -3.99 -16.82 -12.43
N ALA A 109 -4.46 -15.71 -11.87
CA ALA A 109 -4.85 -14.55 -12.67
C ALA A 109 -3.64 -13.99 -13.45
N GLU A 110 -3.90 -13.26 -14.53
CA GLU A 110 -2.88 -12.62 -15.36
C GLU A 110 -1.93 -11.73 -14.54
N THR A 111 -2.50 -10.96 -13.61
CA THR A 111 -1.78 -10.05 -12.72
C THR A 111 -1.24 -10.72 -11.45
N ASN A 112 -1.41 -12.04 -11.28
CA ASN A 112 -0.79 -12.79 -10.19
C ASN A 112 0.68 -13.10 -10.51
N HIS A 113 1.54 -12.08 -10.37
CA HIS A 113 2.98 -12.21 -10.54
C HIS A 113 3.65 -12.93 -9.38
N ARG A 114 3.03 -12.93 -8.19
CA ARG A 114 3.54 -13.63 -7.00
C ARG A 114 3.71 -15.12 -7.26
N HIS A 115 2.76 -15.76 -7.94
CA HIS A 115 2.81 -17.20 -8.20
C HIS A 115 4.10 -17.63 -8.92
N LYS A 116 4.57 -16.83 -9.90
CA LYS A 116 5.84 -17.10 -10.60
C LYS A 116 7.05 -16.72 -9.74
N CYS A 117 6.99 -15.56 -9.08
CA CYS A 117 8.07 -15.09 -8.20
C CYS A 117 8.39 -16.10 -7.08
N LYS A 118 7.36 -16.63 -6.40
CA LYS A 118 7.49 -17.63 -5.34
C LYS A 118 8.29 -18.85 -5.80
N LYS A 119 7.98 -19.41 -6.98
CA LYS A 119 8.70 -20.57 -7.53
C LYS A 119 10.18 -20.29 -7.74
N ILE A 120 10.54 -19.11 -8.24
CA ILE A 120 11.94 -18.73 -8.46
C ILE A 120 12.65 -18.58 -7.11
N MET A 121 12.02 -17.92 -6.14
CA MET A 121 12.60 -17.74 -4.80
C MET A 121 12.84 -19.08 -4.09
N GLU A 122 11.93 -20.04 -4.23
CA GLU A 122 12.10 -21.41 -3.70
C GLU A 122 13.31 -22.13 -4.32
N MET A 123 13.61 -21.92 -5.60
CA MET A 123 14.77 -22.54 -6.26
C MET A 123 16.11 -22.02 -5.74
N VAL A 124 16.16 -20.77 -5.29
CA VAL A 124 17.39 -20.09 -4.84
C VAL A 124 17.42 -19.84 -3.33
N ASP A 125 16.52 -20.48 -2.57
CA ASP A 125 16.38 -20.29 -1.13
C ASP A 125 17.69 -20.47 -0.36
N HIS A 126 18.52 -21.44 -0.79
CA HIS A 126 19.86 -21.70 -0.24
C HIS A 126 20.83 -20.50 -0.32
N GLN A 127 20.58 -19.52 -1.19
CA GLN A 127 21.41 -18.31 -1.31
C GLN A 127 20.96 -17.21 -0.36
N SER A 128 19.78 -17.35 0.27
CA SER A 128 19.20 -16.34 1.16
C SER A 128 19.20 -14.93 0.55
N PRO A 129 18.60 -14.73 -0.63
CA PRO A 129 18.63 -13.43 -1.32
C PRO A 129 17.89 -12.35 -0.51
N TRP A 130 18.51 -11.17 -0.35
CA TRP A 130 17.94 -10.04 0.37
C TRP A 130 17.64 -8.88 -0.57
N PHE A 131 16.53 -8.19 -0.32
CA PHE A 131 16.06 -7.08 -1.14
C PHE A 131 15.72 -5.87 -0.27
N GLY A 132 16.11 -4.68 -0.73
CA GLY A 132 15.65 -3.40 -0.21
C GLY A 132 15.01 -2.62 -1.34
N MET A 133 13.84 -2.03 -1.09
CA MET A 133 13.11 -1.22 -2.07
C MET A 133 12.85 0.17 -1.50
N GLU A 134 13.14 1.20 -2.29
CA GLU A 134 12.88 2.59 -1.95
C GLU A 134 11.60 3.04 -2.66
N GLN A 135 10.48 3.11 -1.92
CA GLN A 135 9.19 3.51 -2.48
C GLN A 135 9.02 5.03 -2.44
N GLU A 136 9.25 5.68 -3.57
CA GLU A 136 8.89 7.09 -3.76
C GLU A 136 7.39 7.24 -4.07
N TYR A 137 6.80 8.36 -3.66
CA TYR A 137 5.42 8.75 -3.97
C TYR A 137 5.23 10.26 -3.85
N THR A 138 4.23 10.79 -4.55
CA THR A 138 3.82 12.21 -4.48
C THR A 138 2.40 12.32 -3.95
N ILE A 139 2.18 13.15 -2.94
CA ILE A 139 0.84 13.41 -2.39
C ILE A 139 0.14 14.45 -3.27
N LEU A 140 -1.05 14.12 -3.77
CA LEU A 140 -1.86 15.01 -4.60
C LEU A 140 -3.15 15.41 -3.85
N GLY A 141 -3.66 16.60 -4.17
CA GLY A 141 -5.04 17.00 -3.89
C GLY A 141 -6.04 16.27 -4.80
N THR A 142 -7.33 16.42 -4.53
CA THR A 142 -8.37 15.79 -5.37
C THR A 142 -8.51 16.40 -6.75
N ASP A 143 -7.89 17.55 -6.98
CA ASP A 143 -7.73 18.21 -8.28
C ASP A 143 -6.53 17.65 -9.09
N GLY A 144 -5.78 16.69 -8.53
CA GLY A 144 -4.59 16.12 -9.16
C GLY A 144 -3.33 16.99 -9.03
N HIS A 145 -3.40 18.13 -8.34
CA HIS A 145 -2.23 18.97 -8.10
C HIS A 145 -1.45 18.52 -6.87
N PRO A 146 -0.12 18.69 -6.83
CA PRO A 146 0.67 18.36 -5.64
C PRO A 146 0.15 19.08 -4.40
N PHE A 147 -0.05 18.32 -3.32
CA PHE A 147 -0.61 18.83 -2.08
C PHE A 147 0.31 19.90 -1.48
N GLY A 148 -0.26 21.04 -1.10
CA GLY A 148 0.49 22.19 -0.56
C GLY A 148 1.05 23.15 -1.61
N TRP A 149 0.95 22.86 -2.90
CA TRP A 149 1.40 23.78 -3.95
C TRP A 149 0.42 24.95 -4.17
N PRO A 150 0.90 26.12 -4.62
CA PRO A 150 0.04 27.22 -5.06
C PRO A 150 -0.85 26.80 -6.24
N SER A 151 -2.09 27.25 -6.28
CA SER A 151 -3.07 26.83 -7.30
C SER A 151 -2.68 27.16 -8.76
N ASN A 152 -1.86 28.19 -8.98
CA ASN A 152 -1.48 28.66 -10.33
C ASN A 152 0.03 28.63 -10.56
N GLY A 153 0.78 27.71 -9.92
CA GLY A 153 2.23 27.67 -10.10
C GLY A 153 2.88 26.41 -9.60
N CYS A 154 4.17 26.28 -9.88
CA CYS A 154 5.03 25.39 -9.13
C CYS A 154 5.45 26.06 -7.81
N LEU A 155 5.97 25.28 -6.86
CA LEU A 155 6.71 25.87 -5.74
C LEU A 155 7.91 26.65 -6.32
N VAL A 156 7.82 27.98 -6.34
CA VAL A 156 8.94 28.85 -6.67
C VAL A 156 9.51 29.39 -5.36
N HIS A 157 10.83 29.19 -5.18
CA HIS A 157 11.77 29.85 -4.26
C HIS A 157 12.19 29.16 -2.94
N ASN A 158 13.49 28.83 -2.87
CA ASN A 158 14.43 29.11 -1.77
C ASN A 158 13.95 28.84 -0.33
N MET A 159 13.36 27.67 -0.08
CA MET A 159 13.09 27.20 1.27
C MET A 159 14.39 26.69 1.90
N ARG A 160 15.20 27.61 2.48
CA ARG A 160 16.29 27.22 3.39
C ARG A 160 15.66 26.63 4.65
N ILE A 161 15.75 25.32 4.80
CA ILE A 161 15.62 24.67 6.10
C ILE A 161 16.86 25.09 6.90
N THR A 162 16.73 26.09 7.77
CA THR A 162 17.77 26.35 8.78
C THR A 162 17.57 25.34 9.90
N GLU A 163 18.37 24.28 9.92
CA GLU A 163 18.52 23.47 11.13
C GLU A 163 19.27 24.28 12.20
N PRO A 164 18.87 24.22 13.49
CA PRO A 164 19.76 24.64 14.57
C PRO A 164 20.80 23.53 14.79
N ALA A 165 22.06 23.83 14.48
CA ALA A 165 23.18 22.93 14.73
C ALA A 165 23.29 22.62 16.24
N SER A 166 23.13 21.35 16.60
CA SER A 166 23.60 20.83 17.89
C SER A 166 24.89 20.03 17.70
N MET A 167 25.93 20.48 18.40
CA MET A 167 27.22 19.80 18.53
C MET A 167 27.04 18.42 19.16
N LEU A 168 27.57 17.37 18.51
CA LEU A 168 28.02 16.17 19.20
C LEU A 168 29.40 15.75 18.69
N VAL A 169 30.31 15.66 19.65
CA VAL A 169 31.68 15.17 19.56
C VAL A 169 31.67 13.67 19.31
N GLY A 170 32.53 13.16 18.43
CA GLY A 170 32.69 11.71 18.24
C GLY A 170 33.64 11.32 17.12
N SER A 171 34.92 11.23 17.45
CA SER A 171 35.98 10.66 16.62
C SER A 171 35.89 9.13 16.56
N SER A 172 35.66 8.55 15.37
CA SER A 172 36.32 7.32 14.88
C SER A 172 35.81 6.95 13.48
N LYS A 173 36.78 6.63 12.60
CA LYS A 173 36.67 6.33 11.17
C LYS A 173 35.59 5.30 10.81
N LEU A 174 34.68 5.67 9.93
CA LEU A 174 34.00 4.81 8.94
C LEU A 174 33.70 5.70 7.71
N ALA A 175 34.20 5.30 6.54
CA ALA A 175 34.09 6.08 5.32
C ALA A 175 32.64 6.06 4.79
N PRO A 176 32.04 7.21 4.43
CA PRO A 176 30.69 7.24 3.87
C PRO A 176 30.73 6.82 2.39
N VAL A 177 29.89 5.84 2.03
CA VAL A 177 29.51 5.58 0.64
C VAL A 177 28.66 6.76 0.18
N LYS A 178 29.11 7.48 -0.86
CA LYS A 178 28.36 8.60 -1.44
C LYS A 178 27.06 8.07 -2.05
N ALA A 179 25.93 8.31 -1.39
CA ALA A 179 24.65 8.32 -2.07
C ALA A 179 24.61 9.54 -2.99
N SER A 180 24.51 9.31 -4.30
CA SER A 180 24.25 10.37 -5.28
C SER A 180 22.80 10.83 -5.10
N THR A 181 22.62 11.96 -4.42
CA THR A 181 21.34 12.66 -4.36
C THR A 181 21.08 13.31 -5.72
N TRP A 182 19.94 12.98 -6.34
CA TRP A 182 19.49 13.66 -7.56
C TRP A 182 18.73 14.93 -7.16
N GLU A 183 19.18 16.10 -7.63
CA GLU A 183 18.40 17.33 -7.59
C GLU A 183 17.39 17.31 -8.75
N ILE A 184 16.09 17.39 -8.45
CA ILE A 184 15.07 17.70 -9.46
C ILE A 184 15.04 19.22 -9.61
N THR A 185 15.78 19.76 -10.58
CA THR A 185 15.63 21.14 -11.01
C THR A 185 14.49 21.23 -12.04
N CYS A 186 13.31 21.69 -11.63
CA CYS A 186 12.28 22.13 -12.58
C CYS A 186 12.66 23.52 -13.12
N GLY A 187 13.42 23.55 -14.23
CA GLY A 187 13.67 24.78 -14.98
C GLY A 187 12.43 25.21 -15.76
N CYS A 188 11.77 26.30 -15.34
CA CYS A 188 10.76 26.96 -16.15
C CYS A 188 11.46 27.81 -17.21
N GLY A 189 11.60 27.27 -18.43
CA GLY A 189 11.96 28.05 -19.60
C GLY A 189 10.82 29.00 -19.96
N LYS A 190 11.07 30.31 -19.93
CA LYS A 190 10.21 31.29 -20.59
C LYS A 190 10.23 31.02 -22.09
N ILE A 191 9.10 30.64 -22.67
CA ILE A 191 8.90 30.78 -24.11
C ILE A 191 8.59 32.26 -24.34
N VAL A 192 9.60 33.00 -24.83
CA VAL A 192 9.42 34.30 -25.47
C VAL A 192 9.71 34.05 -26.95
N GLY A 193 8.72 34.32 -27.81
CA GLY A 193 8.77 34.13 -29.26
C GLY A 193 7.39 33.87 -29.82
#